data_AF-A0A537W524-F1
#
_entry.id   AF-A0A537W524-F1
#
_cell.length_a   1.000
_cell.length_b   1.000
_cell.length_c   1.000
_cell.angle_alpha   90.00
_cell.angle_beta   90.00
_cell.angle_gamma   90.00
#
_symmetry.space_group_name_H-M   'P 1'
#
loop_
_entity.id
_entity.type
_entity.pdbx_description
1 polymer ?
#
loop_
_entity_poly.entity_id
_entity_poly.type
_entity_poly.pdbx_seq_one_letter_code
_entity_poly.pdbx_strand_id
1 'polypeptide(L)' 'IPVILNLQTTETDLSKRLIDFASGLTYALDGGMQRIADKVFMLTPRNVEISAEERARLIEKGFFNQS' A
#
# COMPACT_ATOMS: atom_id res chain seq x y z
N ILE A 1 -7.04 2.98 -9.13
CA ILE A 1 -7.35 3.42 -7.76
C ILE A 1 -6.22 2.95 -6.86
N PRO A 2 -5.61 3.82 -6.04
CA PRO A 2 -4.58 3.43 -5.07
C PRO A 2 -5.13 2.53 -3.97
N VAL A 3 -4.30 1.65 -3.42
CA VAL A 3 -4.68 0.73 -2.34
C VAL A 3 -3.75 0.91 -1.16
N ILE A 4 -4.31 1.00 0.05
CA ILE A 4 -3.56 1.01 1.30
C ILE A 4 -3.59 -0.41 1.89
N LEU A 5 -2.42 -1.00 2.06
CA LEU A 5 -2.21 -2.29 2.68
C LEU A 5 -1.69 -2.09 4.11
N ASN A 6 -2.57 -2.22 5.10
CA ASN A 6 -2.21 -2.19 6.52
C ASN A 6 -1.96 -3.61 7.04
N LEU A 7 -0.73 -3.89 7.46
CA LEU A 7 -0.29 -5.19 8.00
C LEU A 7 0.10 -5.09 9.48
N GLN A 8 -0.28 -4.03 10.20
CA GLN A 8 0.10 -3.80 11.59
C GLN A 8 -0.28 -4.96 12.51
N THR A 9 -1.46 -5.54 12.30
CA THR A 9 -2.00 -6.69 13.06
C THR A 9 -1.70 -8.04 12.41
N THR A 10 -0.98 -8.04 11.27
CA THR A 10 -0.61 -9.27 10.56
C THR A 10 0.66 -9.87 11.15
N GLU A 11 0.67 -11.19 11.30
CA GLU A 11 1.85 -11.95 11.69
C GLU A 11 3.03 -11.68 10.74
N THR A 12 4.25 -11.67 11.28
CA THR A 12 5.46 -11.28 10.52
C THR A 12 5.66 -12.10 9.26
N ASP A 13 5.48 -13.43 9.32
CA ASP A 13 5.74 -14.29 8.16
C ASP A 13 4.65 -14.16 7.08
N LEU A 14 3.39 -14.02 7.50
CA LEU A 14 2.31 -13.69 6.57
C LEU A 14 2.51 -12.29 5.95
N SER A 15 2.96 -11.32 6.74
CA SER A 15 3.25 -9.96 6.25
C SER A 15 4.30 -9.96 5.13
N LYS A 16 5.40 -10.71 5.31
CA LYS A 16 6.43 -10.88 4.27
C LYS A 16 5.84 -11.46 2.98
N ARG A 17 5.07 -12.56 3.10
CA ARG A 17 4.44 -13.21 1.94
C ARG A 17 3.47 -12.29 1.20
N LEU A 18 2.70 -11.48 1.93
CA LEU A 18 1.79 -10.50 1.34
C LEU A 18 2.55 -9.37 0.63
N ILE A 19 3.65 -8.89 1.23
CA ILE A 19 4.52 -7.90 0.60
C ILE A 19 5.12 -8.49 -0.69
N ASP A 20 5.67 -9.70 -0.67
CA ASP A 20 6.27 -10.34 -1.85
C ASP A 20 5.24 -10.52 -2.98
N PHE A 21 4.04 -11.00 -2.64
CA PHE A 21 2.95 -11.16 -3.60
C PHE A 21 2.56 -9.82 -4.23
N ALA A 22 2.30 -8.80 -3.41
CA ALA A 22 1.91 -7.49 -3.88
C ALA A 22 3.02 -6.80 -4.68
N SER A 23 4.28 -6.98 -4.29
CA SER A 23 5.45 -6.49 -5.00
C SER A 23 5.54 -7.10 -6.40
N GLY A 24 5.30 -8.42 -6.51
CA GLY A 24 5.24 -9.13 -7.78
C GLY A 24 4.12 -8.62 -8.69
N LEU A 25 2.93 -8.35 -8.13
CA LEU A 25 1.82 -7.75 -8.88
C LEU A 25 2.13 -6.35 -9.39
N THR A 26 2.64 -5.47 -8.52
CA THR A 26 2.99 -4.10 -8.92
C THR A 26 4.12 -4.11 -9.94
N TYR A 27 5.09 -5.01 -9.82
CA TYR A 27 6.16 -5.15 -10.80
C TYR A 27 5.63 -5.62 -12.16
N ALA A 28 4.83 -6.69 -12.20
CA ALA A 28 4.30 -7.25 -13.45
C ALA A 28 3.35 -6.28 -14.18
N LEU A 29 2.63 -5.45 -13.42
CA LEU A 29 1.70 -4.46 -13.95
C LEU A 29 2.30 -3.05 -14.06
N ASP A 30 3.60 -2.92 -13.82
CA ASP A 30 4.36 -1.66 -13.87
C ASP A 30 3.72 -0.55 -13.01
N GLY A 31 3.13 -0.96 -11.90
CA GLY A 31 2.64 -0.08 -10.85
C GLY A 31 3.72 0.26 -9.82
N GLY A 32 3.33 1.04 -8.80
CA GLY A 32 4.21 1.42 -7.71
C GLY A 32 3.83 0.74 -6.40
N MET A 33 4.83 0.54 -5.54
CA MET A 33 4.65 0.20 -4.13
C MET A 33 5.57 1.05 -3.27
N GLN A 34 5.03 1.64 -2.20
CA GLN A 34 5.80 2.47 -1.27
C GLN A 34 5.37 2.23 0.17
N ARG A 35 6.33 2.10 1.09
CA ARG A 35 6.07 2.10 2.53
C ARG A 35 5.73 3.52 2.98
N ILE A 36 4.62 3.67 3.70
CA ILE A 36 4.10 4.97 4.15
C ILE A 36 4.01 5.08 5.68
N ALA A 37 3.97 3.95 6.39
CA ALA A 37 4.13 3.87 7.83
C ALA A 37 4.70 2.50 8.23
N ASP A 38 4.82 2.23 9.53
CA ASP A 38 5.25 0.90 9.98
C ASP A 38 4.22 -0.18 9.62
N LYS A 39 4.66 -1.20 8.88
CA LYS A 39 3.80 -2.24 8.28
C LYS A 39 2.62 -1.70 7.45
N VAL A 40 2.69 -0.46 6.93
CA VAL A 40 1.66 0.09 6.04
C VAL A 40 2.28 0.50 4.70
N PHE A 41 1.68 0.00 3.62
CA PHE A 41 2.16 0.20 2.25
C PHE A 41 1.06 0.79 1.38
N MET A 42 1.45 1.63 0.42
CA MET A 42 0.57 2.15 -0.62
C MET A 42 0.97 1.53 -1.96
N LEU A 43 -0.01 0.98 -2.66
CA LEU A 43 0.12 0.42 -4.00
C LEU A 43 -0.58 1.35 -4.99
N THR A 44 0.07 1.61 -6.12
CA THR A 44 -0.46 2.45 -7.20
C THR A 44 -0.44 1.69 -8.54
N PRO A 45 -1.44 1.87 -9.40
CA PRO A 45 -1.39 1.33 -10.77
C PRO A 45 -0.44 2.16 -11.65
N ARG A 46 -0.08 1.62 -12.83
CA ARG A 46 0.94 2.14 -13.76
C ARG A 46 0.95 3.65 -14.02
N ASN A 47 -0.22 4.26 -14.14
CA ASN A 47 -0.35 5.66 -14.58
C ASN A 47 -0.85 6.59 -13.47
N VAL A 48 -0.62 6.24 -12.20
CA VAL A 48 -1.07 7.06 -11.07
C VAL A 48 0.11 7.61 -10.30
N GLU A 49 0.40 8.88 -10.58
CA GLU A 49 1.23 9.72 -9.71
C GLU A 49 0.35 10.34 -8.62
N ILE A 50 0.80 10.23 -7.38
CA ILE A 50 0.08 10.76 -6.22
C ILE A 50 0.93 11.87 -5.61
N SER A 51 0.37 13.08 -5.60
CA SER A 51 0.99 14.22 -4.92
C SER A 51 1.12 13.95 -3.42
N ALA A 52 2.02 14.67 -2.75
CA ALA A 52 2.20 14.53 -1.30
C ALA A 52 0.90 14.81 -0.53
N GLU A 53 0.12 15.81 -0.96
CA GLU A 53 -1.17 16.16 -0.37
C GLU A 53 -2.21 15.05 -0.55
N GLU A 54 -2.33 14.50 -1.76
CA GLU A 54 -3.28 13.43 -2.03
C GLU A 54 -2.93 12.14 -1.28
N ARG A 55 -1.63 11.86 -1.16
CA ARG A 55 -1.14 10.76 -0.33
C ARG A 55 -1.56 10.92 1.13
N ALA A 56 -1.37 12.10 1.72
CA ALA A 56 -1.78 12.35 3.11
C ALA A 56 -3.28 12.10 3.30
N ARG A 57 -4.11 12.57 2.37
CA ARG A 57 -5.57 12.34 2.38
C ARG A 57 -5.95 10.86 2.26
N LEU A 58 -5.28 10.12 1.38
CA LEU A 58 -5.54 8.68 1.18
C LEU A 58 -5.14 7.85 2.40
N ILE A 59 -4.05 8.23 3.07
CA ILE A 59 -3.60 7.60 4.31
C ILE A 59 -4.67 7.78 5.40
N GLU A 60 -5.12 9.02 5.61
CA GLU A 60 -6.15 9.35 6.60
C GLU A 60 -7.45 8.56 6.34
N LYS A 61 -7.96 8.59 5.10
CA LYS A 61 -9.16 7.84 4.69
C LYS A 61 -9.02 6.33 4.81
N GLY A 62 -7.86 5.79 4.44
CA GLY A 62 -7.58 4.35 4.49
C GLY A 62 -7.62 3.79 5.91
N PHE A 63 -7.20 4.59 6.91
CA PHE A 63 -7.28 4.21 8.32
C PHE A 63 -8.73 4.20 8.85
N PHE A 64 -9.58 5.13 8.43
CA PHE A 64 -10.99 5.15 8.87
C PHE A 64 -11.80 3.96 8.35
N ASN A 65 -11.43 3.40 7.20
CA ASN A 65 -12.15 2.27 6.60
C ASN A 65 -11.82 0.91 7.25
N GLN A 66 -11.06 0.91 8.36
CA GLN A 66 -10.69 -0.26 9.15
C GLN A 66 -11.26 -0.23 10.58
N SER A 67 -12.13 0.75 10.87
CA SER A 67 -12.80 0.92 12.17
C SER A 67 -14.08 0.08 12.27
#